data_AF-A0A6M1TML8-F1
#
_entry.id   AF-A0A6M1TML8-F1
#
_cell.length_a   1.000
_cell.length_b   1.000
_cell.length_c   1.000
_cell.angle_alpha   90.00
_cell.angle_beta   90.00
_cell.angle_gamma   90.00
#
_symmetry.space_group_name_H-M   'P 1'
#
loop_
_entity.id
_entity.type
_entity.pdbx_description
1 polymer ?
#
loop_
_entity_poly.entity_id
_entity_poly.type
_entity_poly.pdbx_seq_one_letter_code
_entity_poly.pdbx_strand_id
1 'polypeptide(L)'
;MQEKKYCYKPIHLKLSLNILKKNLKQITSVQDWARYMGYSRSYFSTSFSEHFGETPYKCLCRVRYTQLHKATLQYPYKTSRAIAAEIGLKDEQALYKFLKRHYETNFTELREKLLYDKEYNN
;
A
#
# COMPACT_ATOMS: atom_id res chain seq x y z
N MET A 1 -15.05 -4.85 27.99
CA MET A 1 -15.76 -3.99 27.02
C MET A 1 -15.64 -4.64 25.66
N GLN A 2 -16.74 -4.96 24.97
CA GLN A 2 -16.67 -5.40 23.58
C GLN A 2 -16.37 -4.19 22.69
N GLU A 3 -15.30 -4.23 21.89
CA GLU A 3 -15.05 -3.18 20.90
C GLU A 3 -16.23 -3.12 19.91
N LYS A 4 -16.72 -1.91 19.62
CA LYS A 4 -17.75 -1.74 18.58
C LYS A 4 -17.21 -2.26 17.25
N LYS A 5 -17.96 -3.18 16.62
CA LYS A 5 -17.65 -3.77 15.31
C LYS A 5 -17.55 -2.74 14.19
N TYR A 6 -18.36 -1.69 14.26
CA TYR A 6 -18.42 -0.61 13.27
C TYR A 6 -18.21 0.74 13.95
N CYS A 7 -17.46 1.61 13.28
CA CYS A 7 -17.27 2.98 13.72
C CYS A 7 -18.24 3.95 13.01
N TYR A 8 -18.75 3.57 11.84
CA TYR A 8 -19.71 4.30 11.00
C TYR A 8 -20.36 3.29 10.02
N LYS A 9 -21.18 3.77 9.07
CA LYS A 9 -21.86 2.91 8.09
C LYS A 9 -20.83 2.07 7.30
N PRO A 10 -20.88 0.73 7.37
CA PRO A 10 -19.89 -0.10 6.72
C PRO A 10 -20.05 -0.17 5.20
N ILE A 11 -18.92 -0.07 4.51
CA ILE A 11 -18.74 -0.32 3.10
C ILE A 11 -18.47 -1.81 2.91
N HIS A 12 -19.10 -2.43 1.92
CA HIS A 12 -18.96 -3.84 1.64
C HIS A 12 -17.48 -4.24 1.38
N LEU A 13 -17.00 -5.32 2.02
CA LEU A 13 -15.59 -5.77 1.96
C LEU A 13 -15.05 -5.97 0.53
N LYS A 14 -15.88 -6.46 -0.40
CA LYS A 14 -15.54 -6.55 -1.84
C LYS A 14 -15.01 -5.24 -2.44
N LEU A 15 -15.40 -4.08 -1.92
CA LEU A 15 -14.95 -2.77 -2.38
C LEU A 15 -13.61 -2.33 -1.76
N SER A 16 -13.10 -3.08 -0.78
CA SER A 16 -11.93 -2.70 0.03
C SER A 16 -10.69 -2.40 -0.81
N LEU A 17 -10.38 -3.23 -1.82
CA LEU A 17 -9.24 -3.02 -2.71
C LEU A 17 -9.40 -1.77 -3.58
N ASN A 18 -10.62 -1.47 -4.01
CA ASN A 18 -10.90 -0.27 -4.81
C ASN A 18 -10.75 0.99 -3.96
N ILE A 19 -11.25 0.96 -2.72
CA ILE A 19 -11.07 2.05 -1.75
C ILE A 19 -9.59 2.26 -1.44
N LEU A 20 -8.83 1.19 -1.22
CA LEU A 20 -7.39 1.28 -0.98
C LEU A 20 -6.66 1.94 -2.16
N LYS A 21 -6.88 1.46 -3.38
CA LYS A 21 -6.20 2.00 -4.57
C LYS A 21 -6.52 3.47 -4.83
N LYS A 22 -7.78 3.88 -4.65
CA LYS A 22 -8.22 5.28 -4.85
C LYS A 22 -7.67 6.23 -3.80
N ASN A 23 -7.42 5.75 -2.59
CA ASN A 23 -7.04 6.57 -1.44
C ASN A 23 -5.68 6.17 -0.86
N LEU A 24 -4.79 5.58 -1.69
CA LEU A 24 -3.54 4.97 -1.21
C LEU A 24 -2.63 5.99 -0.51
N LYS A 25 -2.63 7.25 -0.96
CA LYS A 25 -1.87 8.34 -0.35
C LYS A 25 -2.36 8.67 1.07
N GLN A 26 -3.66 8.53 1.31
CA GLN A 26 -4.29 8.83 2.59
C GLN A 26 -4.33 7.62 3.53
N ILE A 27 -4.35 6.40 2.99
CA ILE A 27 -4.35 5.17 3.76
C ILE A 27 -2.90 4.78 4.10
N THR A 28 -2.40 5.35 5.20
CA THR A 28 -1.02 5.11 5.65
C THR A 28 -0.89 3.83 6.49
N SER A 29 -1.99 3.34 7.06
CA SER A 29 -2.01 2.18 7.93
C SER A 29 -3.27 1.30 7.73
N VAL A 30 -3.25 0.08 8.28
CA VAL A 30 -4.45 -0.78 8.34
C VAL A 30 -5.56 -0.13 9.18
N GLN A 31 -5.20 0.68 10.18
CA GLN A 31 -6.16 1.44 10.97
C GLN A 31 -6.89 2.49 10.12
N ASP A 32 -6.15 3.21 9.27
CA ASP A 32 -6.75 4.17 8.33
C ASP A 32 -7.64 3.44 7.35
N TRP A 33 -7.18 2.31 6.80
CA TRP A 33 -7.98 1.52 5.87
C TRP A 33 -9.28 1.04 6.49
N ALA A 34 -9.23 0.49 7.70
CA ALA A 34 -10.41 0.12 8.46
C ALA A 34 -11.33 1.33 8.65
N ARG A 35 -10.76 2.53 8.94
CA ARG A 35 -11.45 3.82 9.08
C ARG A 35 -11.99 4.41 7.75
N TYR A 36 -11.55 3.94 6.60
CA TYR A 36 -12.21 4.25 5.33
C TYR A 36 -13.40 3.32 5.05
N MET A 37 -13.43 2.14 5.67
CA MET A 37 -14.31 1.04 5.26
C MET A 37 -15.57 0.82 6.10
N GLY A 38 -15.70 1.43 7.25
CA GLY A 38 -16.73 1.19 8.29
C GLY A 38 -16.18 0.64 9.60
N TYR A 39 -14.97 0.13 9.49
CA TYR A 39 -14.29 -0.85 10.31
C TYR A 39 -13.85 -0.34 11.67
N SER A 40 -14.07 -1.07 12.78
CA SER A 40 -12.98 -1.14 13.76
C SER A 40 -11.82 -1.93 13.16
N ARG A 41 -10.59 -1.63 13.60
CA ARG A 41 -9.39 -2.27 13.03
C ARG A 41 -9.37 -3.77 13.23
N SER A 42 -9.71 -4.23 14.43
CA SER A 42 -9.73 -5.66 14.80
C SER A 42 -10.70 -6.41 13.89
N TYR A 43 -11.95 -5.93 13.80
CA TYR A 43 -12.97 -6.58 13.00
C TYR A 43 -12.68 -6.52 11.49
N PHE A 44 -12.23 -5.37 10.99
CA PHE A 44 -11.80 -5.24 9.59
C PHE A 44 -10.70 -6.24 9.26
N SER A 45 -9.70 -6.42 10.13
CA SER A 45 -8.58 -7.32 9.87
C SER A 45 -9.01 -8.78 9.77
N THR A 46 -9.88 -9.22 10.67
CA THR A 46 -10.45 -10.57 10.65
C THR A 46 -11.28 -10.78 9.39
N SER A 47 -12.30 -9.95 9.17
CA SER A 47 -13.22 -10.15 8.04
C SER A 47 -12.56 -9.94 6.69
N PHE A 48 -11.57 -9.07 6.58
CA PHE A 48 -10.75 -8.94 5.37
C PHE A 48 -9.97 -10.23 5.10
N SER A 49 -9.31 -10.80 6.12
CA SER A 49 -8.51 -12.02 5.97
C SER A 49 -9.38 -13.22 5.60
N GLU A 50 -10.56 -13.36 6.21
CA GLU A 50 -11.56 -14.37 5.85
C GLU A 50 -12.04 -14.22 4.40
N HIS A 51 -12.21 -12.97 3.95
CA HIS A 51 -12.73 -12.69 2.61
C HIS A 51 -11.70 -12.82 1.49
N PHE A 52 -10.45 -12.39 1.73
CA PHE A 52 -9.40 -12.27 0.71
C PHE A 52 -8.28 -13.30 0.83
N GLY A 53 -8.24 -14.09 1.92
CA GLY A 53 -7.21 -15.10 2.15
C GLY A 53 -5.83 -14.53 2.51
N GLU A 54 -5.69 -13.21 2.69
CA GLU A 54 -4.45 -12.57 3.14
C GLU A 54 -4.75 -11.47 4.17
N THR A 55 -3.77 -11.15 5.00
CA THR A 55 -3.94 -10.07 5.98
C THR A 55 -3.98 -8.71 5.29
N PRO A 56 -4.75 -7.72 5.81
CA PRO A 56 -4.77 -6.38 5.22
C PRO A 56 -3.39 -5.74 5.16
N TYR A 57 -2.52 -6.02 6.13
CA TYR A 57 -1.16 -5.48 6.12
C TYR A 57 -0.35 -6.00 4.93
N LYS A 58 -0.37 -7.32 4.67
CA LYS A 58 0.29 -7.92 3.49
C LYS A 58 -0.26 -7.34 2.20
N CYS A 59 -1.59 -7.22 2.12
CA CYS A 59 -2.27 -6.61 0.97
C CYS A 59 -1.84 -5.15 0.74
N LEU A 60 -1.80 -4.34 1.80
CA LEU A 60 -1.38 -2.94 1.75
C LEU A 60 0.06 -2.82 1.24
N CYS A 61 0.99 -3.63 1.75
CA CYS A 61 2.37 -3.65 1.27
C CYS A 61 2.44 -4.01 -0.22
N ARG A 62 1.73 -5.05 -0.64
CA ARG A 62 1.68 -5.48 -2.04
C ARG A 62 1.15 -4.39 -2.97
N VAL A 63 0.04 -3.73 -2.60
CA VAL A 63 -0.54 -2.63 -3.39
C VAL A 63 0.42 -1.44 -3.48
N ARG A 64 1.09 -1.08 -2.37
CA ARG A 64 2.14 -0.04 -2.38
C ARG A 64 3.28 -0.38 -3.32
N TYR A 65 3.76 -1.61 -3.28
CA TYR A 65 4.86 -2.05 -4.14
C TYR A 65 4.48 -2.03 -5.62
N THR A 66 3.27 -2.49 -5.96
CA THR A 66 2.74 -2.38 -7.32
C THR A 66 2.65 -0.91 -7.77
N GLN A 67 2.16 -0.01 -6.91
CA GLN A 67 2.07 1.41 -7.25
C GLN A 67 3.45 2.07 -7.38
N LEU A 68 4.41 1.66 -6.55
CA LEU A 68 5.79 2.10 -6.61
C LEU A 68 6.41 1.75 -7.97
N HIS A 69 6.25 0.51 -8.44
CA HIS A 69 6.71 0.09 -9.76
C HIS A 69 6.12 0.95 -10.87
N LYS A 70 4.80 1.13 -10.86
CA LYS A 70 4.09 1.98 -11.84
C LYS A 70 4.59 3.41 -11.82
N ALA A 71 4.72 4.01 -10.65
CA ALA A 71 5.16 5.40 -10.50
C ALA A 71 6.61 5.60 -10.96
N THR A 72 7.49 4.64 -10.67
CA THR A 72 8.90 4.67 -11.12
C THR A 72 9.01 4.55 -12.64
N LEU A 73 8.26 3.63 -13.26
CA LEU A 73 8.27 3.43 -14.71
C LEU A 73 7.65 4.59 -15.49
N GLN A 74 6.61 5.21 -14.92
CA GLN A 74 5.91 6.35 -15.51
C GLN A 74 6.69 7.66 -15.36
N TYR A 75 7.42 7.84 -14.25
CA TYR A 75 8.19 9.04 -13.96
C TYR A 75 9.60 8.71 -13.46
N PRO A 76 10.52 8.28 -14.35
CA PRO A 76 11.87 7.83 -13.99
C PRO A 76 12.68 8.85 -13.18
N TYR A 77 12.43 10.13 -13.44
CA TYR A 77 13.12 11.28 -12.84
C TYR A 77 12.59 11.71 -11.46
N LYS A 78 11.47 11.15 -10.97
CA LYS A 78 10.92 11.53 -9.65
C LYS A 78 11.90 11.21 -8.53
N THR A 79 11.98 12.03 -7.50
CA THR A 79 12.84 11.73 -6.34
C THR A 79 12.28 10.57 -5.50
N SER A 80 13.12 9.94 -4.68
CA SER A 80 12.71 8.94 -3.67
C SER A 80 11.59 9.48 -2.78
N ARG A 81 11.71 10.73 -2.31
CA ARG A 81 10.70 11.45 -1.54
C ARG A 81 9.37 11.57 -2.30
N ALA A 82 9.41 11.94 -3.58
CA ALA A 82 8.21 12.06 -4.39
C ALA A 82 7.52 10.70 -4.58
N ILE A 83 8.27 9.65 -4.86
CA ILE A 83 7.73 8.28 -4.97
C ILE A 83 7.15 7.80 -3.64
N ALA A 84 7.80 8.08 -2.52
CA ALA A 84 7.30 7.74 -1.19
C ALA A 84 5.90 8.34 -0.94
N ALA A 85 5.73 9.62 -1.27
CA ALA A 85 4.44 10.32 -1.14
C ALA A 85 3.35 9.73 -2.05
N GLU A 86 3.70 9.28 -3.27
CA GLU A 86 2.75 8.66 -4.21
C GLU A 86 2.16 7.34 -3.68
N ILE A 87 2.91 6.61 -2.84
CA ILE A 87 2.50 5.33 -2.27
C ILE A 87 2.03 5.42 -0.81
N GLY A 88 1.81 6.64 -0.31
CA GLY A 88 1.31 6.87 1.05
C GLY A 88 2.33 6.62 2.15
N LEU A 89 3.63 6.81 1.86
CA LEU A 89 4.69 6.83 2.87
C LEU A 89 5.08 8.27 3.20
N LYS A 90 5.56 8.47 4.44
CA LYS A 90 5.85 9.80 5.00
C LYS A 90 7.01 10.50 4.26
N ASP A 91 8.08 9.76 4.00
CA ASP A 91 9.33 10.28 3.47
C ASP A 91 10.18 9.17 2.84
N GLU A 92 11.33 9.55 2.28
CA GLU A 92 12.29 8.65 1.66
C GLU A 92 12.91 7.63 2.63
N GLN A 93 13.00 7.96 3.93
CA GLN A 93 13.51 7.01 4.91
C GLN A 93 12.47 5.93 5.25
N ALA A 94 11.18 6.30 5.27
CA ALA A 94 10.08 5.34 5.35
C ALA A 94 10.05 4.44 4.10
N LEU A 95 10.31 4.99 2.91
CA LEU A 95 10.46 4.22 1.68
C LEU A 95 11.61 3.22 1.77
N TYR A 96 12.79 3.66 2.20
CA TYR A 96 13.95 2.78 2.39
C TYR A 96 13.64 1.63 3.35
N LYS A 97 13.07 1.93 4.53
CA LYS A 97 12.68 0.91 5.52
C LYS A 97 11.64 -0.06 4.97
N PHE A 98 10.66 0.45 4.22
CA PHE A 98 9.62 -0.36 3.58
C PHE A 98 10.24 -1.35 2.58
N LEU A 99 11.09 -0.89 1.67
CA LEU A 99 11.75 -1.75 0.68
C LEU A 99 12.67 -2.76 1.35
N LYS A 100 13.50 -2.33 2.31
CA LYS A 100 14.44 -3.23 2.96
C LYS A 100 13.74 -4.33 3.76
N ARG A 101 12.65 -3.99 4.46
CA ARG A 101 11.91 -4.94 5.30
C ARG A 101 11.10 -5.96 4.50
N HIS A 102 10.56 -5.56 3.35
CA HIS A 102 9.57 -6.37 2.64
C HIS A 102 10.05 -6.95 1.32
N TYR A 103 11.11 -6.40 0.74
CA TYR A 103 11.59 -6.74 -0.60
C TYR A 103 13.13 -6.83 -0.68
N GLU A 104 13.82 -6.71 0.46
CA GLU A 104 15.28 -6.85 0.62
C GLU A 104 16.16 -5.90 -0.22
N THR A 105 15.55 -4.94 -0.92
CA THR A 105 16.19 -3.99 -1.83
C THR A 105 16.13 -2.55 -1.30
N ASN A 106 16.73 -1.62 -2.03
CA ASN A 106 16.54 -0.18 -1.86
C ASN A 106 15.94 0.47 -3.13
N PHE A 107 15.63 1.76 -3.05
CA PHE A 107 14.95 2.44 -4.15
C PHE A 107 15.83 2.63 -5.40
N THR A 108 17.13 2.83 -5.23
CA THR A 108 18.10 2.97 -6.33
C THR A 108 18.21 1.67 -7.11
N GLU A 109 18.50 0.55 -6.43
CA GLU A 109 18.59 -0.79 -7.03
C GLU A 109 17.30 -1.16 -7.77
N LEU A 110 16.16 -0.95 -7.13
CA LEU A 110 14.85 -1.23 -7.73
C LEU A 110 14.63 -0.38 -8.98
N ARG A 111 14.99 0.91 -8.95
CA ARG A 111 14.82 1.80 -10.10
C ARG A 111 15.69 1.35 -11.26
N GLU A 112 16.97 1.11 -11.01
CA GLU A 112 17.91 0.66 -12.04
C GLU A 112 17.38 -0.59 -12.71
N LYS A 113 17.02 -1.61 -11.91
CA LYS A 113 16.45 -2.86 -12.43
C LYS A 113 15.23 -2.61 -13.32
N LEU A 114 14.27 -1.79 -12.86
CA LEU A 114 13.04 -1.52 -13.61
C LEU A 114 13.28 -0.76 -14.92
N LEU A 115 14.24 0.15 -14.96
CA LEU A 115 14.53 0.94 -16.15
C LEU A 115 15.37 0.14 -17.16
N TYR A 116 16.36 -0.63 -16.69
CA TYR A 116 17.10 -1.56 -17.54
C TYR A 116 16.17 -2.63 -18.15
N ASP A 117 15.31 -3.28 -17.35
CA ASP A 117 14.36 -4.28 -17.85
C ASP A 117 13.40 -3.69 -18.91
N LYS A 118 13.04 -2.41 -18.80
CA LYS A 118 12.15 -1.75 -19.78
C LYS A 118 12.84 -1.49 -21.12
N GLU A 119 14.14 -1.17 -21.11
CA GLU A 119 14.90 -0.83 -22.32
C GLU A 119 15.21 -2.06 -23.20
N TYR A 120 15.27 -3.26 -22.63
CA TYR A 120 15.57 -4.51 -23.36
C TYR A 120 14.36 -5.35 -23.78
N ASN A 121 13.17 -5.03 -23.28
CA ASN A 121 11.92 -5.74 -23.62
C ASN A 121 11.03 -4.94 -24.59
N ASN A 122 11.58 -3.91 -25.23
CA ASN A 122 10.88 -2.99 -26.13
C ASN A 122 11.71 -2.76 -27.40
#